data_AF-A0A2E5RW65-F1
#
_entry.id   AF-A0A2E5RW65-F1
#
_cell.length_a   1.000
_cell.length_b   1.000
_cell.length_c   1.000
_cell.angle_alpha   90.00
_cell.angle_beta   90.00
_cell.angle_gamma   90.00
#
_symmetry.space_group_name_H-M   'P 1'
#
loop_
_entity.id
_entity.type
_entity.pdbx_description
1 polymer ?
#
loop_
_entity_poly.entity_id
_entity_poly.type
_entity_poly.pdbx_seq_one_letter_code
_entity_poly.pdbx_strand_id
1 'polypeptide(L)'
;MGLPFSIMGAVLLLYALDYNMSIAVWVGMIALMGLDAETGAFMLLFLDLSVADRQKKGLLRTKSDLMEAIMHGAVRRVRPKIMTVGTGFVALLPILWSDGTGSDLMRRIAAPMIGGLITSFALELLVYPVLYSFWKERTLFQTGEIEP
;
A
#
# COMPACT_ATOMS: atom_id res chain seq x y z
N MET A 1 -7.99 -1.36 0.25
CA MET A 1 -8.18 0.09 0.45
C MET A 1 -7.28 0.93 -0.47
N GLY A 2 -6.16 0.38 -0.99
CA GLY A 2 -5.26 1.09 -1.94
C GLY A 2 -5.77 1.26 -3.37
N LEU A 3 -6.68 0.40 -3.84
CA LEU A 3 -7.18 0.38 -5.23
C LEU A 3 -7.50 1.75 -5.90
N PRO A 4 -8.30 2.65 -5.29
CA PRO A 4 -8.57 3.94 -5.92
C PRO A 4 -7.31 4.81 -6.07
N PHE A 5 -6.37 4.70 -5.13
CA PHE A 5 -5.13 5.47 -5.14
C PHE A 5 -4.12 4.95 -6.16
N SER A 6 -4.05 3.63 -6.35
CA SER A 6 -3.21 3.06 -7.42
C SER A 6 -3.73 3.41 -8.80
N ILE A 7 -5.05 3.34 -9.01
CA ILE A 7 -5.67 3.73 -10.29
C ILE A 7 -5.38 5.21 -10.59
N MET A 8 -5.52 6.09 -9.58
CA MET A 8 -5.19 7.50 -9.72
C MET A 8 -3.73 7.71 -10.15
N GLY A 9 -2.79 7.02 -9.49
CA GLY A 9 -1.37 7.08 -9.83
C GLY A 9 -1.04 6.56 -11.23
N ALA A 10 -1.69 5.48 -11.63
CA ALA A 10 -1.53 4.89 -12.95
C ALA A 10 -1.99 5.87 -14.04
N VAL A 11 -3.16 6.48 -13.87
CA VAL A 11 -3.68 7.49 -14.82
C VAL A 11 -2.78 8.72 -14.86
N LEU A 12 -2.29 9.20 -13.71
CA LEU A 12 -1.36 10.33 -13.63
C LEU A 12 -0.07 10.08 -14.40
N LEU A 13 0.53 8.89 -14.26
CA LEU A 13 1.77 8.57 -14.95
C LEU A 13 1.55 8.38 -16.46
N LEU A 14 0.45 7.77 -16.86
CA LEU A 14 0.07 7.66 -18.28
C LEU A 14 -0.09 9.03 -18.93
N TYR A 15 -0.75 9.96 -18.23
CA TYR A 15 -0.91 11.33 -18.67
C TYR A 15 0.44 12.05 -18.77
N ALA A 16 1.32 11.87 -17.78
CA ALA A 16 2.66 12.47 -17.79
C ALA A 16 3.58 11.93 -18.90
N LEU A 17 3.40 10.67 -19.30
CA LEU A 17 4.15 10.01 -20.38
C LEU A 17 3.48 10.16 -21.76
N ASP A 18 2.35 10.88 -21.85
CA ASP A 18 1.55 11.04 -23.07
C ASP A 18 1.16 9.69 -23.72
N TYR A 19 0.83 8.70 -22.89
CA TYR A 19 0.43 7.37 -23.35
C TYR A 19 -1.08 7.28 -23.57
N ASN A 20 -1.46 6.85 -24.77
CA ASN A 20 -2.86 6.59 -25.11
C ASN A 20 -3.42 5.37 -24.38
N MET A 21 -4.71 5.43 -24.04
CA MET A 21 -5.45 4.28 -23.54
C MET A 21 -5.49 3.19 -24.62
N SER A 22 -4.93 2.03 -24.30
CA SER A 22 -4.83 0.88 -25.19
C SER A 22 -5.04 -0.41 -24.43
N ILE A 23 -5.20 -1.53 -25.14
CA ILE A 23 -5.36 -2.85 -24.51
C ILE A 23 -4.16 -3.17 -23.61
N ALA A 24 -2.94 -2.78 -24.02
CA ALA A 24 -1.72 -2.92 -23.24
C ALA A 24 -1.80 -2.21 -21.88
N VAL A 25 -2.32 -0.98 -21.88
CA VAL A 25 -2.54 -0.21 -20.66
C VAL A 25 -3.56 -0.91 -19.75
N TRP A 26 -4.67 -1.38 -20.30
CA TRP A 26 -5.68 -2.13 -19.54
C TRP A 26 -5.13 -3.40 -18.90
N VAL A 27 -4.27 -4.15 -19.61
CA VAL A 27 -3.57 -5.31 -19.05
C VAL A 27 -2.70 -4.90 -17.87
N GLY A 28 -1.95 -3.80 -18.00
CA GLY A 28 -1.15 -3.23 -16.90
C GLY A 28 -2.00 -2.79 -15.69
N MET A 29 -3.17 -2.19 -15.92
CA MET A 29 -4.12 -1.82 -14.87
C MET A 29 -4.67 -3.04 -14.14
N ILE A 30 -4.97 -4.14 -14.84
CA ILE A 30 -5.43 -5.40 -14.22
C ILE A 30 -4.32 -6.00 -13.35
N ALA A 31 -3.08 -6.02 -13.85
CA ALA A 31 -1.94 -6.49 -13.09
C ALA A 31 -1.72 -5.66 -11.81
N LEU A 32 -1.85 -4.33 -11.91
CA LEU A 32 -1.80 -3.42 -10.77
C LEU A 32 -2.89 -3.74 -9.72
N MET A 33 -4.13 -3.96 -10.14
CA MET A 33 -5.22 -4.31 -9.22
C MET A 33 -4.94 -5.60 -8.45
N GLY A 34 -4.32 -6.60 -9.10
CA GLY A 34 -3.89 -7.84 -8.43
C GLY A 34 -2.83 -7.60 -7.35
N LEU A 35 -1.83 -6.76 -7.65
CA LEU A 35 -0.78 -6.38 -6.69
C LEU A 35 -1.36 -5.62 -5.49
N ASP A 36 -2.30 -4.71 -5.74
CA ASP A 36 -3.00 -3.97 -4.68
C ASP A 36 -3.85 -4.90 -3.80
N ALA A 37 -4.50 -5.91 -4.39
CA ALA A 37 -5.25 -6.90 -3.63
C ALA A 37 -4.33 -7.75 -2.75
N GLU A 38 -3.18 -8.18 -3.28
CA GLU A 38 -2.14 -8.91 -2.55
C GLU A 38 -1.64 -8.09 -1.34
N THR A 39 -1.19 -6.86 -1.58
CA THR A 39 -0.66 -5.99 -0.52
C THR A 39 -1.71 -5.63 0.53
N GLY A 40 -2.96 -5.43 0.13
CA GLY A 40 -4.09 -5.24 1.04
C GLY A 40 -4.37 -6.47 1.92
N ALA A 41 -4.36 -7.67 1.33
CA ALA A 41 -4.56 -8.92 2.06
C ALA A 41 -3.41 -9.21 3.04
N PHE A 42 -2.16 -9.01 2.63
CA PHE A 42 -1.00 -9.12 3.51
C PHE A 42 -1.12 -8.17 4.71
N MET A 43 -1.60 -6.96 4.49
CA MET A 43 -1.75 -6.02 5.58
C MET A 43 -2.78 -6.46 6.63
N LEU A 44 -3.92 -7.00 6.19
CA LEU A 44 -4.94 -7.56 7.10
C LEU A 44 -4.36 -8.74 7.90
N LEU A 45 -3.65 -9.66 7.23
CA LEU A 45 -2.98 -10.77 7.89
C LEU A 45 -1.98 -10.29 8.96
N PHE A 46 -1.16 -9.30 8.65
CA PHE A 46 -0.20 -8.74 9.61
C PHE A 46 -0.87 -7.96 10.76
N LEU A 47 -2.03 -7.34 10.51
CA LEU A 47 -2.87 -6.77 11.56
C LEU A 47 -3.36 -7.85 12.52
N ASP A 48 -3.97 -8.91 11.99
CA ASP A 48 -4.50 -10.01 12.78
C ASP A 48 -3.41 -10.69 13.62
N LEU A 49 -2.25 -10.97 13.03
CA LEU A 49 -1.10 -11.52 13.74
C LEU A 49 -0.60 -10.59 14.86
N SER A 50 -0.54 -9.28 14.61
CA SER A 50 -0.08 -8.31 15.61
C SER A 50 -1.04 -8.16 16.80
N VAL A 51 -2.35 -8.22 16.54
CA VAL A 51 -3.39 -8.18 17.58
C VAL A 51 -3.38 -9.48 18.38
N ALA A 52 -3.31 -10.64 17.72
CA ALA A 52 -3.24 -11.94 18.37
C ALA A 52 -1.98 -12.09 19.25
N ASP A 53 -0.83 -11.59 18.79
CA ASP A 53 0.43 -11.62 19.55
C ASP A 53 0.38 -10.69 20.79
N ARG A 54 -0.24 -9.51 20.69
CA ARG A 54 -0.42 -8.58 21.83
C ARG A 54 -1.47 -9.08 22.84
N GLN A 55 -2.55 -9.70 22.37
CA GLN A 55 -3.55 -10.36 23.24
C GLN A 55 -2.92 -11.52 24.02
N LYS A 56 -2.14 -12.39 23.36
CA LYS A 56 -1.42 -13.49 24.04
C LYS A 56 -0.44 -13.00 25.10
N LYS A 57 0.11 -11.79 24.94
CA LYS A 57 1.09 -11.21 25.87
C LYS A 57 0.45 -10.40 27.02
N GLY A 58 -0.87 -10.15 27.01
CA GLY A 58 -1.57 -9.42 28.06
C GLY A 58 -1.16 -7.93 28.20
N LEU A 59 -0.55 -7.35 27.15
CA LEU A 59 0.08 -6.01 27.14
C LEU A 59 -0.84 -4.89 26.63
N LEU A 60 -2.16 -5.08 26.66
CA LEU A 60 -3.16 -4.08 26.27
C LEU A 60 -3.87 -3.60 27.53
N ARG A 61 -3.23 -2.70 28.29
CA ARG A 61 -3.74 -2.22 29.59
C ARG A 61 -4.04 -0.72 29.65
N THR A 62 -3.42 0.09 28.78
CA THR A 62 -3.50 1.56 28.87
C THR A 62 -3.51 2.23 27.48
N LYS A 63 -4.10 3.44 27.37
CA LYS A 63 -4.15 4.25 26.11
C LYS A 63 -2.77 4.54 25.54
N SER A 64 -1.79 4.80 26.42
CA SER A 64 -0.39 5.07 26.06
C SER A 64 0.31 3.84 25.48
N ASP A 65 0.19 2.69 26.14
CA ASP A 65 0.74 1.41 25.67
C ASP A 65 0.19 1.01 24.30
N LEU A 66 -1.06 1.39 24.05
CA LEU A 66 -1.73 1.16 22.79
C LEU A 66 -1.16 2.07 21.71
N MET A 67 -1.02 3.37 21.95
CA MET A 67 -0.41 4.31 20.99
C MET A 67 1.03 3.90 20.65
N GLU A 68 1.80 3.47 21.65
CA GLU A 68 3.17 2.99 21.47
C GLU A 68 3.21 1.67 20.69
N ALA A 69 2.25 0.75 20.93
CA ALA A 69 2.09 -0.47 20.14
C ALA A 69 1.76 -0.19 18.68
N ILE A 70 0.90 0.80 18.43
CA ILE A 70 0.50 1.23 17.09
C ILE A 70 1.71 1.81 16.36
N MET A 71 2.45 2.73 16.98
CA MET A 71 3.64 3.34 16.40
C MET A 71 4.73 2.30 16.12
N HIS A 72 5.01 1.43 17.09
CA HIS A 72 6.00 0.37 16.92
C HIS A 72 5.58 -0.67 15.86
N GLY A 73 4.27 -0.95 15.75
CA GLY A 73 3.69 -1.81 14.72
C GLY A 73 3.72 -1.18 13.32
N ALA A 74 3.48 0.13 13.21
CA ALA A 74 3.55 0.88 11.97
C ALA A 74 4.97 0.85 11.39
N VAL A 75 5.98 1.15 12.21
CA VAL A 75 7.41 1.10 11.80
C VAL A 75 7.83 -0.31 11.35
N ARG A 76 7.37 -1.36 12.04
CA ARG A 76 7.67 -2.75 11.64
C ARG A 76 7.08 -3.16 10.30
N ARG A 77 6.01 -2.51 9.83
CA ARG A 77 5.36 -2.80 8.54
C ARG A 77 5.98 -2.04 7.37
N VAL A 78 6.64 -0.91 7.63
CA VAL A 78 7.32 -0.13 6.60
C VAL A 78 8.40 -0.97 5.89
N ARG A 79 9.16 -1.79 6.63
CA ARG A 79 10.21 -2.65 6.04
C ARG A 79 9.68 -3.65 5.01
N PRO A 80 8.71 -4.54 5.35
CA PRO A 80 8.13 -5.46 4.37
C PRO A 80 7.51 -4.75 3.17
N LYS A 81 6.82 -3.61 3.41
CA LYS A 81 6.13 -2.90 2.35
C LYS A 81 7.08 -2.22 1.36
N ILE A 82 8.16 -1.61 1.87
CA ILE A 82 9.25 -1.07 1.03
C ILE A 82 9.93 -2.19 0.24
N MET A 83 10.09 -3.39 0.80
CA MET A 83 10.72 -4.51 0.10
C MET A 83 9.91 -4.92 -1.15
N THR A 84 8.60 -5.12 -1.01
CA THR A 84 7.74 -5.51 -2.14
C THR A 84 7.70 -4.42 -3.20
N VAL A 85 7.48 -3.17 -2.78
CA VAL A 85 7.38 -2.03 -3.70
C VAL A 85 8.73 -1.76 -4.39
N GLY A 86 9.83 -1.80 -3.64
CA GLY A 86 11.18 -1.65 -4.19
C GLY A 86 11.54 -2.74 -5.20
N THR A 87 11.15 -4.00 -4.93
CA THR A 87 11.35 -5.10 -5.89
C THR A 87 10.53 -4.87 -7.16
N GLY A 88 9.28 -4.41 -7.03
CA GLY A 88 8.43 -4.05 -8.16
C GLY A 88 9.04 -2.93 -9.02
N PHE A 89 9.60 -1.89 -8.39
CA PHE A 89 10.35 -0.86 -9.12
C PHE A 89 11.53 -1.44 -9.87
N VAL A 90 12.41 -2.18 -9.21
CA VAL A 90 13.60 -2.74 -9.86
C VAL A 90 13.23 -3.65 -11.04
N ALA A 91 12.12 -4.38 -10.94
CA ALA A 91 11.62 -5.24 -12.01
C ALA A 91 11.04 -4.45 -13.21
N LEU A 92 10.28 -3.38 -12.95
CA LEU A 92 9.52 -2.67 -13.98
C LEU A 92 10.29 -1.49 -14.59
N LEU A 93 11.18 -0.85 -13.84
CA LEU A 93 11.92 0.34 -14.23
C LEU A 93 12.74 0.15 -15.53
N PRO A 94 13.46 -0.98 -15.74
CA PRO A 94 14.20 -1.21 -16.98
C PRO A 94 13.30 -1.32 -18.20
N ILE A 95 12.05 -1.77 -18.02
CA ILE A 95 11.08 -1.93 -19.10
C ILE A 95 10.68 -0.57 -19.68
N LEU A 96 10.59 0.47 -18.83
CA LEU A 96 10.30 1.83 -19.30
C LEU A 96 11.42 2.39 -20.19
N TRP A 97 12.68 2.03 -19.93
CA TRP A 97 13.83 2.55 -20.70
C TRP A 97 14.31 1.62 -21.82
N SER A 98 13.72 0.45 -22.00
CA SER A 98 14.10 -0.46 -23.08
C SER A 98 13.66 0.06 -24.45
N ASP A 99 14.56 0.17 -25.43
CA ASP A 99 14.29 0.62 -26.81
C ASP A 99 14.33 -0.52 -27.85
N GLY A 100 14.13 -1.77 -27.42
CA GLY A 100 14.10 -2.94 -28.31
C GLY A 100 12.80 -3.13 -29.09
N THR A 101 12.77 -4.10 -29.99
CA THR A 101 11.54 -4.51 -30.70
C THR A 101 10.45 -4.93 -29.71
N GLY A 102 9.24 -4.35 -29.83
CA GLY A 102 8.13 -4.62 -28.90
C GLY A 102 8.18 -3.83 -27.59
N SER A 103 9.17 -2.95 -27.41
CA SER A 103 9.28 -2.06 -26.24
C SER A 103 8.05 -1.17 -26.05
N ASP A 104 7.48 -0.64 -27.13
CA ASP A 104 6.28 0.21 -27.06
C ASP A 104 5.10 -0.47 -26.37
N LEU A 105 4.92 -1.77 -26.61
CA LEU A 105 3.88 -2.55 -25.95
C LEU A 105 4.20 -2.72 -24.46
N MET A 106 5.44 -3.12 -24.16
CA MET A 106 5.88 -3.41 -22.80
C MET A 106 5.89 -2.16 -21.91
N ARG A 107 6.31 -1.00 -22.46
CA ARG A 107 6.25 0.31 -21.79
C ARG A 107 4.84 0.68 -21.38
N ARG A 108 3.86 0.45 -22.26
CA ARG A 108 2.43 0.72 -22.01
C ARG A 108 1.81 -0.22 -20.98
N ILE A 109 2.33 -1.45 -20.84
CA ILE A 109 1.93 -2.38 -19.77
C ILE A 109 2.55 -1.96 -18.43
N ALA A 110 3.84 -1.60 -18.42
CA ALA A 110 4.60 -1.31 -17.21
C ALA A 110 4.30 0.07 -16.59
N ALA A 111 4.04 1.08 -17.41
CA ALA A 111 3.75 2.45 -16.94
C ALA A 111 2.62 2.53 -15.90
N PRO A 112 1.39 2.03 -16.16
CA PRO A 112 0.33 2.10 -15.15
C PRO A 112 0.69 1.39 -13.85
N MET A 113 1.41 0.26 -13.92
CA MET A 113 1.86 -0.48 -12.73
C MET A 113 2.80 0.36 -11.87
N ILE A 114 3.80 1.02 -12.48
CA ILE A 114 4.76 1.89 -11.78
C ILE A 114 4.05 3.07 -11.15
N GLY A 115 3.21 3.78 -11.91
CA GLY A 115 2.50 4.96 -11.42
C GLY A 115 1.57 4.63 -10.25
N GLY A 116 0.86 3.51 -10.37
CA GLY A 116 -0.02 3.02 -9.32
C GLY A 116 0.71 2.54 -8.08
N LEU A 117 1.82 1.81 -8.24
CA LEU A 117 2.68 1.38 -7.14
C LEU A 117 3.23 2.58 -6.34
N ILE A 118 3.76 3.62 -7.00
CA ILE A 118 4.28 4.82 -6.33
C ILE A 118 3.18 5.45 -5.50
N THR A 119 2.06 5.75 -6.16
CA THR A 119 1.01 6.60 -5.60
C THR A 119 0.28 5.85 -4.49
N SER A 120 -0.09 4.59 -4.72
CA SER A 120 -0.68 3.72 -3.71
C SER A 120 0.25 3.55 -2.52
N PHE A 121 1.53 3.23 -2.73
CA PHE A 121 2.46 3.05 -1.62
C PHE A 121 2.65 4.33 -0.79
N ALA A 122 2.87 5.47 -1.45
CA ALA A 122 3.07 6.75 -0.78
C ALA A 122 1.83 7.18 0.00
N LEU A 123 0.65 7.09 -0.62
CA LEU A 123 -0.61 7.42 0.04
C LEU A 123 -0.92 6.43 1.14
N GLU A 124 -0.72 5.13 0.96
CA GLU A 124 -0.97 4.16 2.02
C GLU A 124 -0.04 4.37 3.21
N LEU A 125 1.23 4.72 3.01
CA LEU A 125 2.16 4.98 4.12
C LEU A 125 1.80 6.26 4.89
N LEU A 126 1.18 7.24 4.22
CA LEU A 126 0.73 8.49 4.82
C LEU A 126 -0.68 8.38 5.43
N VAL A 127 -1.61 7.71 4.75
CA VAL A 127 -3.04 7.60 5.10
C VAL A 127 -3.28 6.53 6.16
N TYR A 128 -2.60 5.39 6.14
CA TYR A 128 -2.81 4.34 7.15
C TYR A 128 -2.52 4.77 8.61
N PRO A 129 -1.40 5.45 8.94
CA PRO A 129 -1.17 5.87 10.32
C PRO A 129 -2.26 6.83 10.80
N VAL A 130 -2.72 7.72 9.92
CA VAL A 130 -3.79 8.70 10.22
C VAL A 130 -5.15 8.00 10.39
N LEU A 131 -5.55 7.13 9.46
CA LEU A 131 -6.83 6.41 9.57
C LEU A 131 -6.88 5.50 10.79
N TYR A 132 -5.76 4.84 11.11
CA TYR A 132 -5.70 3.95 12.25
C TYR A 132 -5.69 4.70 13.59
N SER A 133 -5.03 5.87 13.68
CA SER A 133 -5.14 6.72 14.88
C SER A 133 -6.59 7.17 15.10
N PHE A 134 -7.27 7.64 14.05
CA PHE A 134 -8.66 8.09 14.12
C PHE A 134 -9.64 6.97 14.49
N TRP A 135 -9.50 5.78 13.89
CA TRP A 135 -10.41 4.66 14.17
C TRP A 135 -10.24 4.16 15.61
N LYS A 136 -8.99 4.03 16.07
CA LYS A 136 -8.68 3.53 17.41
C LYS A 136 -9.08 4.51 18.51
N GLU A 137 -8.91 5.81 18.26
CA GLU A 137 -9.39 6.86 19.16
C GLU A 137 -10.91 6.75 19.34
N ARG A 138 -11.68 6.59 18.24
CA ARG A 138 -13.13 6.40 18.32
C ARG A 138 -13.55 5.08 19.00
N THR A 139 -12.88 3.96 18.73
CA THR A 139 -13.24 2.67 19.35
C THR A 139 -13.01 2.71 20.86
N LEU A 140 -11.89 3.27 21.33
CA LEU A 140 -11.59 3.35 22.76
C LEU A 140 -12.46 4.36 23.51
N PHE A 141 -12.88 5.44 22.85
CA PHE A 141 -13.86 6.36 23.42
C PHE A 141 -15.25 5.73 23.57
N GLN A 142 -15.57 4.70 22.77
CA GLN A 142 -16.86 3.99 22.85
C GLN A 142 -16.87 2.81 23.83
N THR A 143 -15.74 2.13 24.07
CA THR A 143 -15.69 0.98 25.00
C THR A 143 -15.59 1.38 26.48
N GLY A 144 -15.30 2.64 26.80
CA GLY A 144 -15.22 3.10 28.21
C GLY A 144 -14.11 2.45 29.04
N GLU A 145 -13.21 1.67 28.41
CA GLU A 145 -12.15 0.90 29.08
C GLU A 145 -10.97 1.76 29.55
N ILE A 146 -11.03 3.09 29.35
CA ILE A 146 -9.92 3.98 29.69
C ILE A 146 -10.46 5.24 30.35
N GLU A 147 -10.25 5.32 31.66
CA GLU A 147 -10.45 6.53 32.46
C GLU A 147 -9.51 7.66 31.99
N PRO A 148 -9.94 8.92 32.14
CA PRO A 148 -9.25 10.12 31.63
C PRO A 148 -7.81 10.27 32.10
#